data_AF-A0A3N5Z157-F1
#
_entry.id   AF-A0A3N5Z157-F1
#
_cell.length_a   1.000
_cell.length_b   1.000
_cell.length_c   1.000
_cell.angle_alpha   90.00
_cell.angle_beta   90.00
_cell.angle_gamma   90.00
#
_symmetry.space_group_name_H-M   'P 1'
#
loop_
_entity.id
_entity.type
_entity.pdbx_description
1 polymer ?
#
loop_
_entity_poly.entity_id
_entity_poly.type
_entity_poly.pdbx_seq_one_letter_code
_entity_poly.pdbx_strand_id
1 'polypeptide(L)'
;MSIFSSCFWPPAVTSFRPSVVTRFRGAPGRMMLLGSKGHESLPSAHAGGRLFCSGPRGGLADRASRSRRRDPCPWMPAAGTCACSRCSAQVDALHGGGIAMSLHRDRRDRAGRTWRSPGVLGLLAAAALLGALGAPLAGAAAPDVPKIVDATYVGADTCKGCHEDQFKKLDATLHSRVLGQRGRTALQGHVCESCHGPGSKHLEDQANPANIIRFSKTSVQSTAQRDAVCLQCHQRGKRMFWQGSAHEGVNSCTTCHSVKSPQSAAGQLKAKDQLSLCRTCHATAVAQQWNWSHMPIREGKLQCSSCHNVHGTVTEKLIVDNSINENCYRCHLDKRGPFLWEHAPVRESCLNCHKAHGSNNIRLLRIREPRLCQQCHNENRHPSTAFPGGAGGTGFGDRRILGRSCALGHSNIHGSNHPSGFAFTR
;
A
#
# COMPACT_ATOMS: atom_id res chain seq x y z
N MET A 1 52.26 43.55 23.72
CA MET A 1 52.58 42.58 22.65
C MET A 1 51.33 41.73 22.38
N SER A 2 50.74 41.53 21.21
CA SER A 2 50.86 42.03 19.83
C SER A 2 49.58 41.54 19.11
N ILE A 3 48.71 42.45 18.61
CA ILE A 3 48.32 42.67 17.18
C ILE A 3 47.23 41.69 16.67
N PHE A 4 45.95 42.09 16.56
CA PHE A 4 45.20 42.60 15.35
C PHE A 4 45.10 41.54 14.21
N SER A 5 44.03 41.32 13.43
CA SER A 5 42.86 42.14 13.07
C SER A 5 41.78 41.26 12.39
N SER A 6 40.54 41.72 12.44
CA SER A 6 39.36 41.31 11.66
C SER A 6 39.29 41.97 10.27
N CYS A 7 38.68 41.29 9.28
CA CYS A 7 38.08 41.85 8.05
C CYS A 7 36.75 41.07 7.83
N PHE A 8 35.51 41.59 7.88
CA PHE A 8 34.81 42.73 7.26
C PHE A 8 34.72 42.71 5.72
N TRP A 9 33.50 42.51 5.23
CA TRP A 9 32.93 43.09 3.98
C TRP A 9 31.40 43.29 4.18
N PRO A 10 30.76 44.23 3.44
CA PRO A 10 29.82 45.21 4.00
C PRO A 10 28.32 44.85 3.89
N PRO A 11 27.43 45.61 4.58
CA PRO A 11 25.98 45.48 4.46
C PRO A 11 25.41 46.40 3.37
N ALA A 12 24.49 45.89 2.56
CA ALA A 12 23.59 46.70 1.75
C ALA A 12 22.25 46.85 2.47
N VAL A 13 21.92 48.10 2.83
CA VAL A 13 20.62 48.52 3.35
C VAL A 13 19.83 49.09 2.18
N THR A 14 18.55 48.73 2.04
CA THR A 14 17.38 49.66 2.08
C THR A 14 16.09 49.00 1.57
N SER A 15 15.16 48.83 2.52
CA SER A 15 13.72 49.10 2.46
C SER A 15 12.91 48.85 1.18
N PHE A 16 11.92 47.96 1.27
CA PHE A 16 10.62 48.15 0.60
C PHE A 16 9.47 47.80 1.55
N ARG A 17 8.56 48.77 1.72
CA ARG A 17 7.33 48.73 2.53
C ARG A 17 6.21 47.93 1.84
N PRO A 18 5.20 47.44 2.56
CA PRO A 18 4.06 46.73 1.99
C PRO A 18 3.00 47.71 1.44
N SER A 19 2.57 47.51 0.20
CA SER A 19 1.47 48.27 -0.40
C SER A 19 0.14 47.57 -0.20
N VAL A 20 -0.73 48.26 0.55
CA VAL A 20 -2.16 48.06 0.71
C VAL A 20 -2.86 48.25 -0.63
N VAL A 21 -3.71 47.30 -1.03
CA VAL A 21 -4.64 47.49 -2.17
C VAL A 21 -5.98 47.96 -1.63
N THR A 22 -6.25 49.24 -1.82
CA THR A 22 -7.54 49.88 -1.59
C THR A 22 -8.47 49.76 -2.80
N ARG A 23 -9.73 49.54 -2.45
CA ARG A 23 -10.95 49.46 -3.25
C ARG A 23 -11.24 50.82 -3.90
N PHE A 24 -11.49 50.87 -5.21
CA PHE A 24 -12.02 52.07 -5.89
C PHE A 24 -13.53 51.94 -6.14
N ARG A 25 -14.27 53.02 -5.89
CA ARG A 25 -15.70 53.22 -6.18
C ARG A 25 -15.92 54.63 -6.76
N GLY A 26 -16.78 54.70 -7.80
CA GLY A 26 -17.56 55.85 -8.25
C GLY A 26 -16.97 56.65 -9.42
N ALA A 27 -17.70 57.17 -10.42
CA ALA A 27 -19.14 57.23 -10.78
C ALA A 27 -19.24 57.84 -12.23
N PRO A 28 -20.35 58.45 -12.71
CA PRO A 28 -21.57 57.84 -13.26
C PRO A 28 -21.92 58.30 -14.71
N GLY A 29 -22.93 57.67 -15.32
CA GLY A 29 -23.81 58.32 -16.32
C GLY A 29 -24.17 57.53 -17.58
N ARG A 30 -25.41 57.04 -17.67
CA ARG A 30 -26.49 57.55 -18.55
C ARG A 30 -27.48 56.45 -18.96
N MET A 31 -28.74 56.84 -18.87
CA MET A 31 -29.98 56.08 -18.95
C MET A 31 -30.43 55.88 -20.41
N MET A 32 -30.92 54.69 -20.76
CA MET A 32 -31.90 54.53 -21.84
C MET A 32 -32.79 53.30 -21.58
N LEU A 33 -34.09 53.56 -21.67
CA LEU A 33 -35.24 52.68 -21.48
C LEU A 33 -35.46 51.75 -22.68
N LEU A 34 -36.14 50.63 -22.42
CA LEU A 34 -37.03 49.78 -23.26
C LEU A 34 -36.93 48.36 -22.69
N GLY A 35 -37.96 47.58 -22.37
CA GLY A 35 -39.39 47.62 -22.62
C GLY A 35 -39.88 46.19 -22.38
N SER A 36 -40.91 46.04 -21.56
CA SER A 36 -41.58 44.82 -21.08
C SER A 36 -42.13 43.88 -22.16
N LYS A 37 -42.25 42.58 -21.80
CA LYS A 37 -43.34 41.58 -22.09
C LYS A 37 -42.70 40.18 -22.06
N GLY A 38 -43.27 39.09 -21.55
CA GLY A 38 -44.56 38.79 -20.95
C GLY A 38 -44.47 37.33 -20.47
N HIS A 39 -45.08 37.02 -19.32
CA HIS A 39 -45.22 35.67 -18.80
C HIS A 39 -46.39 34.99 -19.50
N GLU A 40 -46.15 33.82 -20.10
CA GLU A 40 -47.19 32.90 -20.56
C GLU A 40 -47.16 31.61 -19.72
N SER A 41 -48.34 31.03 -19.65
CA SER A 41 -48.86 30.12 -18.64
C SER A 41 -49.15 28.72 -19.20
N LEU A 42 -48.72 27.68 -18.45
CA LEU A 42 -49.37 26.36 -18.25
C LEU A 42 -49.57 25.43 -19.50
N PRO A 43 -49.73 24.08 -19.37
CA PRO A 43 -50.50 23.41 -18.33
C PRO A 43 -50.02 22.05 -17.75
N SER A 44 -50.78 21.70 -16.71
CA SER A 44 -50.86 20.52 -15.86
C SER A 44 -50.90 19.16 -16.56
N ALA A 45 -50.32 18.14 -15.90
CA ALA A 45 -50.65 16.73 -16.12
C ALA A 45 -50.71 15.94 -14.79
N HIS A 46 -51.95 15.59 -14.47
CA HIS A 46 -52.52 14.48 -13.68
C HIS A 46 -51.73 13.68 -12.62
N ALA A 47 -52.44 13.54 -11.49
CA ALA A 47 -52.26 12.62 -10.38
C ALA A 47 -52.92 11.24 -10.62
N GLY A 48 -52.52 10.26 -9.79
CA GLY A 48 -53.22 8.99 -9.54
C GLY A 48 -52.27 7.79 -9.63
N GLY A 49 -52.17 6.84 -8.69
CA GLY A 49 -52.90 6.57 -7.46
C GLY A 49 -52.29 5.31 -6.83
N ARG A 50 -52.26 5.25 -5.49
CA ARG A 50 -51.88 4.07 -4.71
C ARG A 50 -53.05 3.08 -4.69
N LEU A 51 -52.77 1.79 -4.81
CA LEU A 51 -53.74 0.73 -4.51
C LEU A 51 -53.22 -0.13 -3.36
N PHE A 52 -53.89 0.04 -2.22
CA PHE A 52 -54.01 -0.94 -1.15
C PHE A 52 -54.88 -2.10 -1.65
N CYS A 53 -54.51 -3.35 -1.33
CA CYS A 53 -55.47 -4.43 -1.19
C CYS A 53 -55.23 -5.20 0.10
N SER A 54 -56.24 -5.15 0.94
CA SER A 54 -56.53 -5.84 2.19
C SER A 54 -56.62 -7.37 2.04
N GLY A 55 -56.23 -8.10 3.10
CA GLY A 55 -56.36 -9.56 3.21
C GLY A 55 -57.80 -10.07 3.46
N PRO A 56 -57.96 -11.38 3.73
CA PRO A 56 -58.57 -11.76 5.00
C PRO A 56 -57.94 -13.00 5.69
N ARG A 57 -58.51 -13.29 6.87
CA ARG A 57 -58.07 -14.09 8.02
C ARG A 57 -58.27 -15.61 7.88
N GLY A 58 -57.60 -16.35 8.79
CA GLY A 58 -57.92 -17.73 9.23
C GLY A 58 -56.75 -18.69 8.98
N GLY A 59 -56.30 -19.58 9.86
CA GLY A 59 -56.70 -20.06 11.19
C GLY A 59 -55.67 -21.15 11.58
N LEU A 60 -55.50 -21.42 12.88
CA LEU A 60 -54.57 -22.43 13.41
C LEU A 60 -54.91 -23.86 12.95
N ALA A 61 -53.90 -24.68 12.61
CA ALA A 61 -53.80 -26.10 12.99
C ALA A 61 -52.49 -26.77 12.51
N ASP A 62 -51.70 -27.18 13.49
CA ASP A 62 -51.04 -28.49 13.68
C ASP A 62 -50.31 -29.27 12.56
N ARG A 63 -49.13 -29.78 12.96
CA ARG A 63 -48.43 -31.04 12.61
C ARG A 63 -47.59 -31.22 11.33
N ALA A 64 -46.41 -31.80 11.65
CA ALA A 64 -45.73 -32.93 11.00
C ALA A 64 -44.64 -32.64 9.95
N SER A 65 -43.41 -32.81 10.43
CA SER A 65 -42.25 -33.44 9.79
C SER A 65 -42.45 -34.00 8.37
N ARG A 66 -41.64 -33.51 7.42
CA ARG A 66 -40.98 -34.35 6.40
C ARG A 66 -39.82 -33.61 5.76
N SER A 67 -38.67 -34.27 5.79
CA SER A 67 -37.42 -33.91 5.15
C SER A 67 -37.62 -33.70 3.64
N ARG A 68 -37.27 -32.50 3.14
CA ARG A 68 -37.10 -32.28 1.71
C ARG A 68 -35.62 -32.03 1.42
N ARG A 69 -35.10 -32.90 0.56
CA ARG A 69 -33.82 -32.77 -0.14
C ARG A 69 -33.80 -31.39 -0.81
N ARG A 70 -32.68 -30.67 -0.69
CA ARG A 70 -32.44 -29.43 -1.42
C ARG A 70 -31.88 -29.79 -2.79
N ASP A 71 -32.57 -29.36 -3.82
CA ASP A 71 -32.04 -29.28 -5.19
C ASP A 71 -30.90 -28.25 -5.24
N PRO A 72 -29.84 -28.49 -6.04
CA PRO A 72 -28.69 -27.58 -6.12
C PRO A 72 -28.92 -26.37 -7.04
N CYS A 73 -28.35 -25.23 -6.63
CA CYS A 73 -28.36 -23.94 -7.34
C CYS A 73 -27.73 -24.01 -8.75
N PRO A 74 -28.24 -23.22 -9.72
CA PRO A 74 -27.87 -23.35 -11.14
C PRO A 74 -26.73 -22.41 -11.57
N TRP A 75 -25.56 -22.42 -10.91
CA TRP A 75 -24.37 -21.71 -11.43
C TRP A 75 -23.07 -22.40 -10.97
N MET A 76 -22.77 -23.58 -11.53
CA MET A 76 -21.43 -24.19 -11.50
C MET A 76 -21.21 -24.98 -12.80
N PRO A 77 -20.09 -24.78 -13.53
CA PRO A 77 -19.75 -25.65 -14.65
C PRO A 77 -19.20 -27.00 -14.16
N ALA A 78 -19.52 -28.04 -14.93
CA ALA A 78 -19.35 -29.45 -14.65
C ALA A 78 -17.89 -29.89 -14.43
N ALA A 79 -17.71 -30.86 -13.53
CA ALA A 79 -16.48 -31.58 -13.31
C ALA A 79 -16.15 -32.45 -14.54
N GLY A 80 -15.11 -32.07 -15.27
CA GLY A 80 -14.44 -32.90 -16.27
C GLY A 80 -13.27 -33.66 -15.64
N THR A 81 -13.25 -34.97 -15.85
CA THR A 81 -12.20 -35.90 -15.46
C THR A 81 -10.87 -35.59 -16.15
N CYS A 82 -9.82 -35.28 -15.38
CA CYS A 82 -8.43 -35.39 -15.82
C CYS A 82 -7.72 -36.43 -14.96
N ALA A 83 -7.36 -37.55 -15.59
CA ALA A 83 -6.50 -38.57 -15.04
C ALA A 83 -5.11 -37.97 -14.76
N CYS A 84 -4.65 -38.07 -13.51
CA CYS A 84 -3.26 -37.82 -13.15
C CYS A 84 -2.77 -39.04 -12.37
N SER A 85 -2.37 -40.08 -13.11
CA SER A 85 -1.60 -41.21 -12.61
C SER A 85 -0.17 -40.76 -12.34
N ARG A 86 0.09 -40.28 -11.11
CA ARG A 86 1.40 -40.26 -10.40
C ARG A 86 1.29 -39.32 -9.20
N CYS A 87 0.74 -39.81 -8.09
CA CYS A 87 1.06 -39.32 -6.74
C CYS A 87 0.45 -40.25 -5.69
N SER A 88 0.93 -41.49 -5.66
CA SER A 88 0.59 -42.46 -4.62
C SER A 88 1.81 -43.34 -4.39
N ALA A 89 2.84 -42.77 -3.78
CA ALA A 89 3.97 -43.46 -3.16
C ALA A 89 4.87 -42.43 -2.45
N GLN A 90 4.58 -42.09 -1.19
CA GLN A 90 5.58 -41.79 -0.15
C GLN A 90 4.85 -41.41 1.15
N VAL A 91 4.21 -42.39 1.74
CA VAL A 91 4.03 -42.50 3.19
C VAL A 91 4.69 -43.84 3.52
N ASP A 92 5.49 -43.86 4.58
CA ASP A 92 6.27 -45.02 5.08
C ASP A 92 7.72 -45.14 4.58
N ALA A 93 8.58 -44.29 5.11
CA ALA A 93 9.92 -44.67 5.53
C ALA A 93 10.46 -43.58 6.47
N LEU A 94 10.83 -43.99 7.69
CA LEU A 94 11.82 -43.40 8.61
C LEU A 94 11.40 -43.68 10.07
N HIS A 95 11.34 -44.96 10.42
CA HIS A 95 11.65 -45.45 11.77
C HIS A 95 12.98 -46.20 11.68
N GLY A 96 13.98 -45.77 12.46
CA GLY A 96 15.23 -46.51 12.64
C GLY A 96 16.44 -45.60 12.81
N GLY A 97 16.77 -45.24 14.05
CA GLY A 97 18.00 -44.50 14.37
C GLY A 97 17.93 -43.68 15.64
N GLY A 98 17.57 -44.30 16.76
CA GLY A 98 17.70 -43.67 18.08
C GLY A 98 19.17 -43.60 18.49
N ILE A 99 19.75 -42.40 18.51
CA ILE A 99 21.01 -42.14 19.22
C ILE A 99 20.64 -41.48 20.54
N ALA A 100 20.87 -42.21 21.62
CA ALA A 100 20.67 -41.76 22.98
C ALA A 100 21.56 -40.54 23.30
N MET A 101 20.94 -39.39 23.57
CA MET A 101 21.62 -38.25 24.19
C MET A 101 21.84 -38.57 25.67
N SER A 102 23.04 -39.04 26.00
CA SER A 102 23.50 -39.15 27.38
C SER A 102 23.85 -37.75 27.90
N LEU A 103 23.09 -37.30 28.90
CA LEU A 103 23.33 -36.06 29.64
C LEU A 103 24.57 -36.24 30.54
N HIS A 104 25.75 -35.92 30.02
CA HIS A 104 26.92 -35.69 30.86
C HIS A 104 26.91 -34.25 31.40
N ARG A 105 26.54 -34.14 32.67
CA ARG A 105 26.68 -32.94 33.49
C ARG A 105 28.15 -32.75 33.84
N ASP A 106 28.86 -31.97 33.03
CA ASP A 106 30.28 -31.68 33.25
C ASP A 106 30.44 -30.46 34.18
N ARG A 107 30.91 -30.71 35.40
CA ARG A 107 31.33 -29.69 36.38
C ARG A 107 32.68 -29.14 35.90
N ARG A 108 32.69 -27.91 35.38
CA ARG A 108 33.95 -27.21 35.09
C ARG A 108 34.47 -26.53 36.34
N ASP A 109 35.47 -27.16 36.94
CA ASP A 109 36.36 -26.56 37.93
C ASP A 109 37.18 -25.43 37.32
N ARG A 110 37.25 -24.32 38.08
CA ARG A 110 38.13 -23.18 37.83
C ARG A 110 39.54 -23.55 38.30
N ALA A 111 40.50 -23.63 37.40
CA ALA A 111 41.92 -23.52 37.73
C ALA A 111 42.69 -22.93 36.54
N GLY A 112 43.63 -22.05 36.86
CA GLY A 112 44.12 -20.97 36.00
C GLY A 112 44.87 -21.41 34.73
N ARG A 113 44.65 -20.64 33.67
CA ARG A 113 45.44 -20.70 32.45
C ARG A 113 46.03 -19.31 32.21
N THR A 114 47.35 -19.24 32.31
CA THR A 114 48.16 -18.03 32.20
C THR A 114 48.05 -17.42 30.80
N TRP A 115 47.86 -16.10 30.76
CA TRP A 115 47.70 -15.29 29.57
C TRP A 115 49.05 -15.22 28.83
N ARG A 116 49.22 -16.01 27.77
CA ARG A 116 50.33 -15.83 26.82
C ARG A 116 49.88 -14.81 25.77
N SER A 117 50.58 -13.68 25.70
CA SER A 117 50.41 -12.63 24.69
C SER A 117 50.45 -13.23 23.28
N PRO A 118 49.52 -12.87 22.37
CA PRO A 118 49.56 -13.37 21.01
C PRO A 118 50.78 -12.78 20.31
N GLY A 119 51.70 -13.64 19.88
CA GLY A 119 52.85 -13.25 19.08
C GLY A 119 52.41 -12.60 17.76
N VAL A 120 53.30 -11.80 17.20
CA VAL A 120 53.18 -10.97 15.98
C VAL A 120 52.53 -11.69 14.77
N LEU A 121 52.55 -13.03 14.74
CA LEU A 121 51.87 -13.85 13.74
C LEU A 121 50.33 -13.83 13.82
N GLY A 122 49.73 -13.61 15.00
CA GLY A 122 48.27 -13.51 15.15
C GLY A 122 47.68 -12.21 14.60
N LEU A 123 48.48 -11.14 14.56
CA LEU A 123 48.08 -9.84 14.01
C LEU A 123 48.08 -9.83 12.47
N LEU A 124 48.95 -10.61 11.83
CA LEU A 124 49.00 -10.74 10.36
C LEU A 124 47.83 -11.58 9.81
N ALA A 125 47.37 -12.60 10.55
CA ALA A 125 46.19 -13.38 10.17
C ALA A 125 44.88 -12.59 10.31
N ALA A 126 44.78 -11.71 11.32
CA ALA A 126 43.65 -10.78 11.47
C ALA A 126 43.63 -9.71 10.36
N ALA A 127 44.80 -9.20 9.94
CA ALA A 127 44.91 -8.25 8.84
C ALA A 127 44.54 -8.86 7.47
N ALA A 128 44.85 -10.14 7.23
CA ALA A 128 44.47 -10.83 6.00
C ALA A 128 42.95 -11.10 5.90
N LEU A 129 42.27 -11.33 7.03
CA LEU A 129 40.81 -11.46 7.09
C LEU A 129 40.07 -10.12 7.04
N LEU A 130 40.70 -9.02 7.46
CA LEU A 130 40.19 -7.66 7.27
C LEU A 130 40.39 -7.13 5.84
N GLY A 131 41.38 -7.64 5.10
CA GLY A 131 41.61 -7.28 3.69
C GLY A 131 40.58 -7.85 2.71
N ALA A 132 39.88 -8.93 3.08
CA ALA A 132 38.87 -9.57 2.22
C ALA A 132 37.44 -9.00 2.40
N LEU A 133 37.23 -8.08 3.34
CA LEU A 133 35.94 -7.40 3.58
C LEU A 133 35.88 -5.99 2.96
N GLY A 134 36.93 -5.56 2.26
CA GLY A 134 37.03 -4.28 1.58
C GLY A 134 36.60 -4.28 0.12
N ALA A 135 35.89 -5.31 -0.36
CA ALA A 135 35.20 -5.18 -1.64
C ALA A 135 34.20 -4.02 -1.47
N PRO A 136 34.28 -2.93 -2.27
CA PRO A 136 33.22 -1.96 -2.26
C PRO A 136 31.94 -2.77 -2.54
N LEU A 137 30.93 -2.60 -1.70
CA LEU A 137 29.57 -2.89 -2.11
C LEU A 137 29.39 -2.09 -3.39
N ALA A 138 29.62 -2.73 -4.54
CA ALA A 138 29.26 -2.21 -5.83
C ALA A 138 27.74 -2.07 -5.72
N GLY A 139 27.29 -0.86 -5.38
CA GLY A 139 25.89 -0.52 -5.44
C GLY A 139 25.44 -0.98 -6.81
N ALA A 140 24.49 -1.91 -6.85
CA ALA A 140 24.00 -2.46 -8.09
C ALA A 140 23.74 -1.29 -9.04
N ALA A 141 24.55 -1.20 -10.09
CA ALA A 141 24.45 -0.10 -11.03
C ALA A 141 23.01 -0.08 -11.53
N ALA A 142 22.39 1.10 -11.52
CA ALA A 142 21.04 1.23 -12.07
C ALA A 142 21.06 0.65 -13.50
N PRO A 143 20.07 -0.19 -13.86
CA PRO A 143 20.07 -0.84 -15.16
C PRO A 143 20.15 0.21 -16.26
N ASP A 144 21.09 0.03 -17.18
CA ASP A 144 21.27 0.95 -18.30
C ASP A 144 20.01 0.97 -19.18
N VAL A 145 19.68 2.17 -19.65
CA VAL A 145 18.60 2.38 -20.62
C VAL A 145 18.94 1.57 -21.89
N PRO A 146 18.02 0.76 -22.42
CA PRO A 146 18.25 0.00 -23.65
C PRO A 146 18.62 0.94 -24.79
N LYS A 147 19.72 0.61 -25.48
CA LYS A 147 20.14 1.31 -26.69
C LYS A 147 19.89 0.39 -27.88
N ILE A 148 19.33 0.94 -28.95
CA ILE A 148 19.24 0.27 -30.24
C ILE A 148 20.51 0.62 -31.01
N VAL A 149 21.28 -0.39 -31.39
CA VAL A 149 22.59 -0.22 -32.06
C VAL A 149 22.38 0.39 -33.44
N ASP A 150 23.22 1.35 -33.81
CA ASP A 150 23.21 2.06 -35.10
C ASP A 150 21.87 2.73 -35.46
N ALA A 151 21.06 3.08 -34.46
CA ALA A 151 19.79 3.76 -34.66
C ALA A 151 19.88 5.27 -34.45
N THR A 152 19.17 6.03 -35.29
CA THR A 152 19.08 7.49 -35.24
C THR A 152 17.64 7.94 -35.03
N TYR A 153 17.48 9.14 -34.49
CA TYR A 153 16.15 9.72 -34.24
C TYR A 153 15.55 10.18 -35.56
N VAL A 154 14.31 9.78 -35.83
CA VAL A 154 13.60 10.06 -37.09
C VAL A 154 12.47 11.08 -36.92
N GLY A 155 12.12 11.44 -35.68
CA GLY A 155 11.11 12.43 -35.37
C GLY A 155 9.69 11.85 -35.29
N ALA A 156 8.87 12.53 -34.49
CA ALA A 156 7.52 12.05 -34.14
C ALA A 156 6.53 12.03 -35.32
N ASP A 157 6.68 12.94 -36.29
CA ASP A 157 5.78 13.04 -37.45
C ASP A 157 5.89 11.80 -38.36
N THR A 158 7.10 11.27 -38.53
CA THR A 158 7.34 10.01 -39.25
C THR A 158 6.59 8.86 -38.59
N CYS A 159 6.63 8.78 -37.25
CA CYS A 159 5.88 7.76 -36.51
C CYS A 159 4.36 7.93 -36.65
N LYS A 160 3.88 9.18 -36.66
CA LYS A 160 2.45 9.51 -36.76
C LYS A 160 1.86 9.02 -38.09
N GLY A 161 2.63 9.03 -39.17
CA GLY A 161 2.19 8.54 -40.49
C GLY A 161 1.66 7.09 -40.48
N CYS A 162 2.21 6.22 -39.63
CA CYS A 162 1.75 4.83 -39.49
C CYS A 162 1.04 4.54 -38.16
N HIS A 163 1.24 5.36 -37.12
CA HIS A 163 0.73 5.12 -35.76
C HIS A 163 -0.18 6.24 -35.24
N GLU A 164 -1.07 6.74 -36.11
CA GLU A 164 -1.99 7.82 -35.79
C GLU A 164 -2.83 7.53 -34.52
N ASP A 165 -3.37 6.31 -34.40
CA ASP A 165 -4.15 5.90 -33.23
C ASP A 165 -3.36 5.90 -31.93
N GLN A 166 -2.07 5.57 -31.98
CA GLN A 166 -1.20 5.59 -30.81
C GLN A 166 -0.88 7.03 -30.41
N PHE A 167 -0.77 7.93 -31.39
CA PHE A 167 -0.59 9.36 -31.18
C PHE A 167 -1.82 9.95 -30.47
N LYS A 168 -3.02 9.71 -31.00
CA LYS A 168 -4.30 10.13 -30.38
C LYS A 168 -4.42 9.66 -28.93
N LYS A 169 -4.03 8.41 -28.68
CA LYS A 169 -4.02 7.81 -27.34
C LYS A 169 -3.01 8.47 -26.39
N LEU A 170 -1.80 8.77 -26.85
CA LEU A 170 -0.80 9.49 -26.07
C LEU A 170 -1.27 10.93 -25.78
N ASP A 171 -1.84 11.60 -26.78
CA ASP A 171 -2.36 12.97 -26.72
C ASP A 171 -3.43 13.14 -25.63
N ALA A 172 -4.24 12.11 -25.39
CA ALA A 172 -5.23 12.09 -24.32
C ALA A 172 -4.64 12.03 -22.91
N THR A 173 -3.33 11.90 -22.74
CA THR A 173 -2.69 11.71 -21.44
C THR A 173 -1.84 12.90 -20.99
N LEU A 174 -1.38 12.88 -19.73
CA LEU A 174 -0.49 13.94 -19.23
C LEU A 174 0.90 13.90 -19.89
N HIS A 175 1.31 12.76 -20.46
CA HIS A 175 2.61 12.64 -21.12
C HIS A 175 2.70 13.54 -22.36
N SER A 176 1.63 13.67 -23.16
CA SER A 176 1.63 14.58 -24.32
C SER A 176 1.84 16.04 -23.94
N ARG A 177 1.39 16.44 -22.74
CA ARG A 177 1.52 17.82 -22.26
C ARG A 177 2.93 18.20 -21.84
N VAL A 178 3.78 17.21 -21.56
CA VAL A 178 5.15 17.39 -21.07
C VAL A 178 6.22 16.92 -22.05
N LEU A 179 5.82 16.27 -23.16
CA LEU A 179 6.70 15.85 -24.24
C LEU A 179 6.61 16.84 -25.43
N GLY A 180 7.54 16.72 -26.38
CA GLY A 180 7.60 17.56 -27.57
C GLY A 180 8.04 18.98 -27.26
N GLN A 181 7.31 19.98 -27.78
CA GLN A 181 7.66 21.40 -27.62
C GLN A 181 7.64 21.90 -26.16
N ARG A 182 6.97 21.16 -25.27
CA ARG A 182 6.95 21.46 -23.82
C ARG A 182 7.94 20.61 -23.03
N GLY A 183 8.76 19.82 -23.72
CA GLY A 183 9.85 19.06 -23.14
C GLY A 183 10.86 19.96 -22.45
N ARG A 184 11.24 19.59 -21.23
CA ARG A 184 12.29 20.26 -20.44
C ARG A 184 13.68 19.72 -20.77
N THR A 185 13.77 18.59 -21.46
CA THR A 185 15.03 17.94 -21.86
C THR A 185 14.99 17.59 -23.33
N ALA A 186 16.17 17.46 -23.96
CA ALA A 186 16.30 17.02 -25.35
C ALA A 186 15.57 15.69 -25.59
N LEU A 187 15.71 14.74 -24.66
CA LEU A 187 15.00 13.47 -24.69
C LEU A 187 13.48 13.64 -24.79
N GLN A 188 12.90 14.54 -23.98
CA GLN A 188 11.45 14.79 -23.99
C GLN A 188 10.97 15.41 -25.30
N GLY A 189 11.84 16.11 -26.03
CA GLY A 189 11.55 16.63 -27.36
C GLY A 189 11.25 15.55 -28.40
N HIS A 190 11.73 14.32 -28.21
CA HIS A 190 11.57 13.23 -29.16
C HIS A 190 10.24 12.45 -29.05
N VAL A 191 9.32 12.85 -28.16
CA VAL A 191 7.95 12.32 -28.01
C VAL A 191 7.84 10.79 -27.95
N CYS A 192 7.69 10.10 -29.09
CA CYS A 192 7.61 8.64 -29.17
C CYS A 192 8.95 8.01 -28.80
N GLU A 193 10.02 8.55 -29.37
CA GLU A 193 11.37 8.02 -29.27
C GLU A 193 11.99 8.32 -27.90
N SER A 194 11.37 9.20 -27.09
CA SER A 194 11.76 9.41 -25.69
C SER A 194 11.56 8.15 -24.82
N CYS A 195 10.62 7.29 -25.22
CA CYS A 195 10.31 6.03 -24.56
C CYS A 195 10.68 4.82 -25.41
N HIS A 196 10.54 4.93 -26.73
CA HIS A 196 10.75 3.83 -27.66
C HIS A 196 12.19 3.75 -28.20
N GLY A 197 13.04 4.72 -27.89
CA GLY A 197 14.37 4.85 -28.45
C GLY A 197 14.34 5.37 -29.89
N PRO A 198 15.53 5.59 -30.51
CA PRO A 198 15.63 6.06 -31.88
C PRO A 198 15.01 5.04 -32.86
N GLY A 199 14.18 5.52 -33.79
CA GLY A 199 13.31 4.67 -34.61
C GLY A 199 13.85 4.25 -35.98
N SER A 200 15.03 4.70 -36.42
CA SER A 200 15.49 4.47 -37.81
C SER A 200 15.53 2.99 -38.22
N LYS A 201 16.03 2.11 -37.34
CA LYS A 201 16.06 0.66 -37.58
C LYS A 201 14.68 0.02 -37.66
N HIS A 202 13.70 0.58 -36.97
CA HIS A 202 12.32 0.11 -37.07
C HIS A 202 11.68 0.46 -38.42
N LEU A 203 12.11 1.55 -39.06
CA LEU A 203 11.66 1.91 -40.40
C LEU A 203 12.25 0.98 -41.47
N GLU A 204 13.52 0.58 -41.30
CA GLU A 204 14.22 -0.35 -42.21
C GLU A 204 13.63 -1.76 -42.15
N ASP A 205 13.36 -2.27 -40.93
CA ASP A 205 12.75 -3.58 -40.70
C ASP A 205 11.75 -3.51 -39.53
N GLN A 206 10.48 -3.52 -39.90
CA GLN A 206 9.35 -3.42 -38.98
C GLN A 206 9.04 -4.75 -38.27
N ALA A 207 9.48 -5.88 -38.82
CA ALA A 207 9.16 -7.20 -38.29
C ALA A 207 10.05 -7.57 -37.10
N ASN A 208 11.29 -7.07 -37.08
CA ASN A 208 12.23 -7.39 -36.02
C ASN A 208 11.89 -6.66 -34.70
N PRO A 209 11.56 -7.39 -33.62
CA PRO A 209 11.17 -6.78 -32.34
C PRO A 209 12.33 -6.12 -31.59
N ALA A 210 13.58 -6.35 -31.99
CA ALA A 210 14.77 -5.73 -31.40
C ALA A 210 15.03 -4.31 -31.90
N ASN A 211 14.41 -3.90 -33.02
CA ASN A 211 14.67 -2.60 -33.66
C ASN A 211 13.99 -1.42 -32.95
N ILE A 212 13.20 -1.66 -31.91
CA ILE A 212 12.54 -0.62 -31.11
C ILE A 212 12.30 -1.11 -29.68
N ILE A 213 12.29 -0.19 -28.71
CA ILE A 213 12.00 -0.56 -27.31
C ILE A 213 10.50 -0.84 -27.17
N ARG A 214 10.15 -2.01 -26.61
CA ARG A 214 8.76 -2.45 -26.44
C ARG A 214 8.46 -2.67 -24.97
N PHE A 215 7.23 -2.38 -24.58
CA PHE A 215 6.73 -2.54 -23.21
C PHE A 215 5.70 -3.66 -23.05
N SER A 216 5.54 -4.50 -24.09
CA SER A 216 4.67 -5.68 -24.05
C SER A 216 5.35 -6.84 -23.31
N LYS A 217 4.58 -7.90 -23.04
CA LYS A 217 5.12 -9.18 -22.52
C LYS A 217 6.06 -9.87 -23.50
N THR A 218 5.95 -9.55 -24.79
CA THR A 218 6.77 -10.07 -25.89
C THR A 218 7.99 -9.21 -26.19
N SER A 219 8.34 -8.31 -25.27
CA SER A 219 9.50 -7.45 -25.42
C SER A 219 10.79 -8.26 -25.32
N VAL A 220 11.79 -7.90 -26.14
CA VAL A 220 13.15 -8.43 -26.04
C VAL A 220 13.89 -7.81 -24.84
N GLN A 221 13.48 -6.61 -24.42
CA GLN A 221 14.10 -5.93 -23.29
C GLN A 221 13.66 -6.55 -21.95
N SER A 222 14.62 -6.69 -21.03
CA SER A 222 14.35 -7.17 -19.67
C SER A 222 13.42 -6.23 -18.91
N THR A 223 12.84 -6.68 -17.79
CA THR A 223 12.00 -5.82 -16.94
C THR A 223 12.75 -4.60 -16.43
N ALA A 224 13.97 -4.82 -15.92
CA ALA A 224 14.85 -3.75 -15.44
C ALA A 224 15.15 -2.71 -16.53
N GLN A 225 15.43 -3.18 -17.75
CA GLN A 225 15.65 -2.34 -18.94
C GLN A 225 14.42 -1.51 -19.31
N ARG A 226 13.22 -2.09 -19.26
CA ARG A 226 11.97 -1.36 -19.53
C ARG A 226 11.68 -0.32 -18.46
N ASP A 227 11.93 -0.63 -17.19
CA ASP A 227 11.74 0.31 -16.09
C ASP A 227 12.76 1.45 -16.12
N ALA A 228 14.00 1.18 -16.54
CA ALA A 228 15.04 2.19 -16.73
C ALA A 228 14.56 3.33 -17.62
N VAL A 229 13.78 3.03 -18.67
CA VAL A 229 13.18 4.05 -19.55
C VAL A 229 12.28 5.02 -18.78
N CYS A 230 11.37 4.50 -17.96
CA CYS A 230 10.49 5.33 -17.15
C CYS A 230 11.28 6.14 -16.11
N LEU A 231 12.30 5.51 -15.52
CA LEU A 231 13.11 6.09 -14.47
C LEU A 231 13.98 7.26 -14.95
N GLN A 232 14.32 7.37 -16.24
CA GLN A 232 14.99 8.55 -16.81
C GLN A 232 14.28 9.87 -16.45
N CYS A 233 12.96 9.85 -16.28
CA CYS A 233 12.17 11.00 -15.84
C CYS A 233 11.53 10.79 -14.45
N HIS A 234 11.18 9.56 -14.07
CA HIS A 234 10.34 9.27 -12.91
C HIS A 234 11.07 8.80 -11.65
N GLN A 235 12.38 9.01 -11.51
CA GLN A 235 13.16 8.60 -10.31
C GLN A 235 12.81 9.33 -8.99
N ARG A 236 12.16 10.50 -9.04
CA ARG A 236 11.96 11.35 -7.86
C ARG A 236 10.70 11.02 -7.04
N GLY A 237 10.66 11.53 -5.81
CA GLY A 237 9.49 11.49 -4.93
C GLY A 237 9.16 10.06 -4.48
N LYS A 238 7.92 9.61 -4.72
CA LYS A 238 7.47 8.28 -4.28
C LYS A 238 8.26 7.11 -4.90
N ARG A 239 9.05 7.32 -5.96
CA ARG A 239 9.79 6.26 -6.67
C ARG A 239 11.27 6.16 -6.29
N MET A 240 11.72 6.94 -5.31
CA MET A 240 13.15 6.95 -4.92
C MET A 240 13.66 5.60 -4.40
N PHE A 241 12.77 4.75 -3.88
CA PHE A 241 13.10 3.42 -3.38
C PHE A 241 12.61 2.32 -4.31
N TRP A 242 12.44 2.60 -5.60
CA TRP A 242 12.02 1.59 -6.58
C TRP A 242 13.05 0.47 -6.72
N GLN A 243 14.32 0.85 -6.87
CA GLN A 243 15.41 -0.12 -6.92
C GLN A 243 15.47 -0.90 -5.61
N GLY A 244 15.38 -2.23 -5.68
CA GLY A 244 15.34 -3.11 -4.51
C GLY A 244 13.97 -3.19 -3.83
N SER A 245 12.93 -2.56 -4.38
CA SER A 245 11.57 -2.73 -3.86
C SER A 245 11.03 -4.13 -4.15
N ALA A 246 10.12 -4.59 -3.30
CA ALA A 246 9.46 -5.88 -3.50
C ALA A 246 8.71 -6.00 -4.84
N HIS A 247 8.31 -4.87 -5.44
CA HIS A 247 7.64 -4.88 -6.74
C HIS A 247 8.62 -4.84 -7.92
N GLU A 248 9.80 -4.25 -7.79
CA GLU A 248 10.80 -4.23 -8.86
C GLU A 248 11.29 -5.65 -9.21
N GLY A 249 11.44 -6.53 -8.21
CA GLY A 249 11.86 -7.90 -8.42
C GLY A 249 10.88 -8.80 -9.18
N VAL A 250 9.59 -8.42 -9.30
CA VAL A 250 8.55 -9.27 -9.90
C VAL A 250 7.64 -8.56 -10.91
N ASN A 251 7.66 -7.23 -10.95
CA ASN A 251 6.80 -6.40 -11.79
C ASN A 251 7.61 -5.36 -12.57
N SER A 252 6.96 -4.74 -13.54
CA SER A 252 7.44 -3.54 -14.24
C SER A 252 6.49 -2.36 -13.99
N CYS A 253 6.91 -1.14 -14.28
CA CYS A 253 6.04 0.05 -14.28
C CYS A 253 4.77 -0.21 -15.10
N THR A 254 4.95 -0.84 -16.27
CA THR A 254 3.87 -1.16 -17.20
C THR A 254 3.00 -2.33 -16.77
N THR A 255 3.33 -3.05 -15.70
CA THR A 255 2.42 -4.06 -15.13
C THR A 255 1.19 -3.37 -14.53
N CYS A 256 1.40 -2.23 -13.88
CA CYS A 256 0.36 -1.45 -13.22
C CYS A 256 -0.14 -0.29 -14.09
N HIS A 257 0.77 0.40 -14.78
CA HIS A 257 0.47 1.61 -15.53
C HIS A 257 0.29 1.36 -17.03
N SER A 258 -0.49 2.22 -17.68
CA SER A 258 -0.68 2.27 -19.13
C SER A 258 -0.59 3.71 -19.61
N VAL A 259 0.44 4.01 -20.40
CA VAL A 259 0.68 5.37 -20.90
C VAL A 259 -0.32 5.75 -21.99
N LYS A 260 -0.71 4.81 -22.86
CA LYS A 260 -1.56 5.09 -24.04
C LYS A 260 -3.03 4.74 -23.82
N SER A 261 -3.33 3.80 -22.93
CA SER A 261 -4.70 3.36 -22.66
C SER A 261 -4.92 3.14 -21.17
N PRO A 262 -4.85 4.20 -20.33
CA PRO A 262 -5.21 4.09 -18.93
C PRO A 262 -6.72 3.86 -18.79
N GLN A 263 -7.13 3.01 -17.86
CA GLN A 263 -8.55 2.77 -17.54
C GLN A 263 -9.03 3.58 -16.33
N SER A 264 -8.10 3.95 -15.44
CA SER A 264 -8.40 4.78 -14.28
C SER A 264 -8.42 6.27 -14.62
N ALA A 265 -9.26 7.04 -13.93
CA ALA A 265 -9.26 8.51 -14.02
C ALA A 265 -7.97 9.16 -13.48
N ALA A 266 -7.26 8.50 -12.56
CA ALA A 266 -6.06 9.04 -11.92
C ALA A 266 -4.92 8.01 -11.89
N GLY A 267 -3.68 8.47 -12.06
CA GLY A 267 -2.49 7.63 -11.92
C GLY A 267 -2.19 6.68 -13.09
N GLN A 268 -2.90 6.81 -14.21
CA GLN A 268 -2.70 6.01 -15.43
C GLN A 268 -2.66 4.49 -15.21
N LEU A 269 -3.54 3.96 -14.37
CA LEU A 269 -3.60 2.53 -14.09
C LEU A 269 -4.27 1.75 -15.24
N LYS A 270 -3.86 0.49 -15.38
CA LYS A 270 -4.44 -0.47 -16.34
C LYS A 270 -5.84 -0.94 -15.96
N ALA A 271 -6.21 -0.86 -14.68
CA ALA A 271 -7.55 -1.20 -14.20
C ALA A 271 -8.34 0.07 -13.88
N LYS A 272 -9.66 -0.08 -13.72
CA LYS A 272 -10.57 1.02 -13.40
C LYS A 272 -10.28 1.66 -12.05
N ASP A 273 -9.86 0.85 -11.07
CA ASP A 273 -9.61 1.26 -9.69
C ASP A 273 -8.40 0.52 -9.09
N GLN A 274 -7.84 1.04 -7.99
CA GLN A 274 -6.65 0.45 -7.37
C GLN A 274 -6.95 -0.92 -6.76
N LEU A 275 -8.16 -1.12 -6.20
CA LEU A 275 -8.52 -2.37 -5.54
C LEU A 275 -8.54 -3.53 -6.55
N SER A 276 -9.16 -3.32 -7.73
CA SER A 276 -9.21 -4.30 -8.80
C SER A 276 -7.83 -4.58 -9.39
N LEU A 277 -6.97 -3.57 -9.54
CA LEU A 277 -5.58 -3.77 -9.96
C LEU A 277 -4.82 -4.64 -8.96
N CYS A 278 -4.82 -4.25 -7.68
CA CYS A 278 -4.06 -4.94 -6.64
C CYS A 278 -4.57 -6.37 -6.41
N ARG A 279 -5.88 -6.63 -6.58
CA ARG A 279 -6.50 -7.95 -6.43
C ARG A 279 -5.91 -8.99 -7.36
N THR A 280 -5.37 -8.59 -8.52
CA THR A 280 -4.78 -9.51 -9.50
C THR A 280 -3.67 -10.38 -8.90
N CYS A 281 -2.97 -9.87 -7.88
CA CYS A 281 -1.93 -10.60 -7.14
C CYS A 281 -2.22 -10.69 -5.63
N HIS A 282 -2.78 -9.65 -5.01
CA HIS A 282 -3.01 -9.57 -3.56
C HIS A 282 -4.43 -10.01 -3.15
N ALA A 283 -4.87 -11.18 -3.62
CA ALA A 283 -6.21 -11.70 -3.36
C ALA A 283 -6.54 -11.76 -1.86
N THR A 284 -5.60 -12.18 -1.00
CA THR A 284 -5.82 -12.31 0.44
C THR A 284 -6.04 -10.98 1.15
N ALA A 285 -5.27 -9.94 0.80
CA ALA A 285 -5.42 -8.61 1.41
C ALA A 285 -6.74 -7.96 0.97
N VAL A 286 -7.13 -8.15 -0.29
CA VAL A 286 -8.41 -7.67 -0.82
C VAL A 286 -9.58 -8.43 -0.22
N ALA A 287 -9.46 -9.75 -0.03
CA ALA A 287 -10.48 -10.56 0.63
C ALA A 287 -10.77 -10.07 2.06
N GLN A 288 -9.74 -9.60 2.77
CA GLN A 288 -9.90 -9.08 4.14
C GLN A 288 -10.78 -7.83 4.23
N GLN A 289 -10.92 -7.06 3.15
CA GLN A 289 -11.84 -5.92 3.09
C GLN A 289 -13.31 -6.36 3.14
N TRP A 290 -13.60 -7.65 2.93
CA TRP A 290 -14.95 -8.19 3.02
C TRP A 290 -15.28 -8.77 4.39
N ASN A 291 -14.34 -8.72 5.34
CA ASN A 291 -14.59 -9.12 6.73
C ASN A 291 -15.56 -8.14 7.40
N TRP A 292 -16.17 -8.57 8.51
CA TRP A 292 -17.16 -7.77 9.25
C TRP A 292 -16.65 -6.37 9.63
N SER A 293 -15.42 -6.28 10.11
CA SER A 293 -14.71 -5.01 10.34
C SER A 293 -13.55 -4.90 9.35
N HIS A 294 -13.47 -3.79 8.63
CA HIS A 294 -12.43 -3.47 7.65
C HIS A 294 -12.24 -1.95 7.61
N MET A 295 -11.10 -1.52 7.06
CA MET A 295 -10.91 -0.12 6.68
C MET A 295 -11.79 0.20 5.47
N PRO A 296 -12.25 1.45 5.27
CA PRO A 296 -13.23 1.77 4.22
C PRO A 296 -12.63 1.86 2.80
N ILE A 297 -11.89 0.82 2.39
CA ILE A 297 -11.22 0.71 1.09
C ILE A 297 -12.22 0.24 0.02
N ARG A 298 -13.03 -0.78 0.32
CA ARG A 298 -14.02 -1.30 -0.65
C ARG A 298 -15.14 -0.29 -0.92
N GLU A 299 -15.42 0.57 0.05
CA GLU A 299 -16.34 1.71 -0.07
C GLU A 299 -15.72 2.88 -0.86
N GLY A 300 -14.45 2.78 -1.26
CA GLY A 300 -13.75 3.80 -2.03
C GLY A 300 -13.34 5.06 -1.26
N LYS A 301 -13.55 5.10 0.06
CA LYS A 301 -13.17 6.26 0.90
C LYS A 301 -11.67 6.33 1.15
N LEU A 302 -11.00 5.19 1.09
CA LEU A 302 -9.54 5.07 1.15
C LEU A 302 -9.06 4.18 0.00
N GLN A 303 -7.75 4.23 -0.25
CA GLN A 303 -7.10 3.42 -1.27
C GLN A 303 -5.93 2.65 -0.65
N CYS A 304 -5.48 1.56 -1.27
CA CYS A 304 -4.31 0.83 -0.76
C CYS A 304 -3.07 1.74 -0.71
N SER A 305 -2.99 2.72 -1.64
CA SER A 305 -1.92 3.73 -1.70
C SER A 305 -1.97 4.79 -0.60
N SER A 306 -3.05 4.83 0.20
CA SER A 306 -3.16 5.70 1.37
C SER A 306 -2.22 5.24 2.49
N CYS A 307 -1.92 3.94 2.57
CA CYS A 307 -1.02 3.36 3.57
C CYS A 307 0.27 2.79 2.95
N HIS A 308 0.22 2.32 1.69
CA HIS A 308 1.38 1.71 1.03
C HIS A 308 1.91 2.58 -0.11
N ASN A 309 3.24 2.68 -0.22
CA ASN A 309 3.87 3.16 -1.45
C ASN A 309 4.38 1.98 -2.25
N VAL A 310 3.61 1.61 -3.26
CA VAL A 310 3.89 0.47 -4.15
C VAL A 310 5.18 0.60 -4.95
N HIS A 311 5.79 1.79 -4.99
CA HIS A 311 7.04 2.02 -5.67
C HIS A 311 8.26 1.86 -4.76
N GLY A 312 8.09 1.43 -3.51
CA GLY A 312 9.18 1.26 -2.56
C GLY A 312 9.17 2.29 -1.43
N THR A 313 9.54 1.83 -0.24
CA THR A 313 9.89 2.65 0.93
C THR A 313 11.01 1.96 1.69
N VAL A 314 11.62 2.68 2.64
CA VAL A 314 12.59 2.09 3.57
C VAL A 314 11.94 1.22 4.65
N THR A 315 10.61 1.20 4.72
CA THR A 315 9.88 0.53 5.80
C THR A 315 9.38 -0.83 5.37
N GLU A 316 9.22 -1.70 6.36
CA GLU A 316 8.64 -3.02 6.11
C GLU A 316 7.26 -2.91 5.47
N LYS A 317 6.97 -3.87 4.58
CA LYS A 317 5.67 -3.94 3.88
C LYS A 317 5.31 -2.67 3.12
N LEU A 318 6.29 -1.85 2.76
CA LEU A 318 6.14 -0.68 1.87
C LEU A 318 5.19 0.39 2.42
N ILE A 319 5.19 0.63 3.73
CA ILE A 319 4.30 1.63 4.36
C ILE A 319 4.80 3.05 4.05
N VAL A 320 3.89 3.99 3.79
CA VAL A 320 4.24 5.35 3.32
C VAL A 320 5.02 6.18 4.35
N ASP A 321 4.81 5.95 5.65
CA ASP A 321 5.52 6.64 6.72
C ASP A 321 6.62 5.78 7.33
N ASN A 322 7.40 6.39 8.22
CA ASN A 322 8.60 5.82 8.83
C ASN A 322 8.30 4.64 9.79
N SER A 323 7.06 4.47 10.23
CA SER A 323 6.64 3.32 11.05
C SER A 323 5.16 3.01 10.84
N ILE A 324 4.75 1.82 11.28
CA ILE A 324 3.34 1.41 11.32
C ILE A 324 2.50 2.42 12.11
N ASN A 325 2.99 2.84 13.28
CA ASN A 325 2.26 3.73 14.18
C ASN A 325 2.10 5.13 13.59
N GLU A 326 3.16 5.70 13.02
CA GLU A 326 3.09 7.01 12.36
C GLU A 326 2.10 7.00 11.18
N ASN A 327 2.07 5.90 10.41
CA ASN A 327 1.08 5.73 9.35
C ASN A 327 -0.37 5.69 9.88
N CYS A 328 -0.59 5.05 11.04
CA CYS A 328 -1.90 5.07 11.70
C CYS A 328 -2.25 6.48 12.20
N TYR A 329 -1.28 7.21 12.78
CA TYR A 329 -1.50 8.54 13.34
C TYR A 329 -1.84 9.61 12.29
N ARG A 330 -1.55 9.39 11.00
CA ARG A 330 -2.04 10.27 9.92
C ARG A 330 -3.54 10.55 10.01
N CYS A 331 -4.31 9.57 10.48
CA CYS A 331 -5.76 9.65 10.62
C CYS A 331 -6.21 9.50 12.08
N HIS A 332 -5.53 8.64 12.85
CA HIS A 332 -5.83 8.38 14.26
C HIS A 332 -4.98 9.26 15.17
N LEU A 333 -5.05 10.58 14.97
CA LEU A 333 -4.24 11.57 15.68
C LEU A 333 -4.48 11.54 17.19
N ASP A 334 -5.70 11.19 17.62
CA ASP A 334 -6.07 11.07 19.02
C ASP A 334 -5.38 9.91 19.75
N LYS A 335 -4.72 9.01 19.00
CA LYS A 335 -3.94 7.89 19.55
C LYS A 335 -2.45 8.18 19.60
N ARG A 336 -2.02 9.36 19.12
CA ARG A 336 -0.63 9.76 19.15
C ARG A 336 -0.28 10.27 20.55
N GLY A 337 0.70 9.60 21.18
CA GLY A 337 1.28 10.03 22.45
C GLY A 337 2.14 11.30 22.32
N PRO A 338 2.83 11.72 23.40
CA PRO A 338 3.03 10.94 24.62
C PRO A 338 1.82 11.01 25.55
N PHE A 339 1.38 9.85 26.05
CA PHE A 339 0.45 9.82 27.18
C PHE A 339 1.22 9.76 28.50
N LEU A 340 0.62 10.24 29.60
CA LEU A 340 1.21 10.08 30.94
C LEU A 340 1.33 8.58 31.30
N TRP A 341 0.27 7.83 31.00
CA TRP A 341 0.20 6.38 31.14
C TRP A 341 0.00 5.77 29.75
N GLU A 342 1.07 5.23 29.18
CA GLU A 342 1.03 4.57 27.88
C GLU A 342 0.76 3.07 28.03
N HIS A 343 -0.10 2.54 27.16
CA HIS A 343 -0.26 1.11 27.04
C HIS A 343 0.86 0.56 26.17
N ALA A 344 1.82 -0.15 26.78
CA ALA A 344 3.03 -0.66 26.13
C ALA A 344 2.80 -1.29 24.72
N PRO A 345 1.84 -2.20 24.50
CA PRO A 345 1.64 -2.78 23.17
C PRO A 345 1.20 -1.76 22.12
N VAL A 346 0.51 -0.67 22.51
CA VAL A 346 0.10 0.40 21.59
C VAL A 346 1.28 1.27 21.19
N ARG A 347 2.14 1.63 22.15
CA ARG A 347 3.39 2.37 21.89
C ARG A 347 4.29 1.63 20.90
N GLU A 348 4.34 0.30 21.01
CA GLU A 348 5.20 -0.54 20.16
C GLU A 348 4.64 -0.75 18.75
N SER A 349 3.38 -1.18 18.64
CA SER A 349 2.74 -1.39 17.34
C SER A 349 1.23 -1.49 17.44
N CYS A 350 0.51 -0.68 16.67
CA CYS A 350 -0.95 -0.82 16.54
C CYS A 350 -1.38 -2.23 16.09
N LEU A 351 -0.52 -2.95 15.37
CA LEU A 351 -0.79 -4.29 14.85
C LEU A 351 -0.67 -5.40 15.91
N ASN A 352 -0.21 -5.09 17.11
CA ASN A 352 -0.24 -6.05 18.23
C ASN A 352 -1.68 -6.49 18.50
N CYS A 353 -2.63 -5.56 18.42
CA CYS A 353 -4.05 -5.81 18.63
C CYS A 353 -4.89 -5.76 17.35
N HIS A 354 -4.54 -4.91 16.37
CA HIS A 354 -5.34 -4.70 15.17
C HIS A 354 -4.83 -5.44 13.93
N LYS A 355 -5.76 -5.80 13.04
CA LYS A 355 -5.52 -6.31 11.70
C LYS A 355 -5.95 -5.25 10.68
N ALA A 356 -4.98 -4.45 10.21
CA ALA A 356 -5.22 -3.23 9.43
C ALA A 356 -6.10 -3.40 8.18
N HIS A 357 -6.10 -4.57 7.53
CA HIS A 357 -6.93 -4.78 6.34
C HIS A 357 -8.36 -5.23 6.67
N GLY A 358 -8.57 -5.94 7.78
CA GLY A 358 -9.90 -6.43 8.15
C GLY A 358 -9.89 -7.68 9.00
N SER A 359 -10.85 -7.75 9.93
CA SER A 359 -11.06 -8.85 10.87
C SER A 359 -12.54 -9.17 11.03
N ASN A 360 -12.85 -10.41 11.42
CA ASN A 360 -14.19 -10.81 11.81
C ASN A 360 -14.56 -10.30 13.21
N ASN A 361 -13.58 -9.84 13.98
CA ASN A 361 -13.82 -9.19 15.26
C ASN A 361 -14.03 -7.68 15.06
N ILE A 362 -14.85 -7.08 15.92
CA ILE A 362 -15.11 -5.64 15.92
C ILE A 362 -13.81 -4.84 16.02
N ARG A 363 -13.80 -3.61 15.48
CA ARG A 363 -12.66 -2.68 15.57
C ARG A 363 -11.35 -3.28 15.05
N LEU A 364 -11.44 -4.17 14.06
CA LEU A 364 -10.27 -4.82 13.43
C LEU A 364 -9.43 -5.67 14.39
N LEU A 365 -9.97 -6.12 15.53
CA LEU A 365 -9.15 -6.86 16.50
C LEU A 365 -8.69 -8.22 15.97
N ARG A 366 -7.45 -8.61 16.25
CA ARG A 366 -6.91 -9.95 15.86
C ARG A 366 -7.65 -11.07 16.59
N ILE A 367 -7.92 -10.86 17.86
CA ILE A 367 -8.64 -11.79 18.75
C ILE A 367 -9.78 -11.03 19.42
N ARG A 368 -10.90 -11.71 19.65
CA ARG A 368 -12.05 -11.14 20.36
C ARG A 368 -11.74 -10.98 21.85
N GLU A 369 -12.20 -9.90 22.45
CA GLU A 369 -12.21 -9.72 23.91
C GLU A 369 -13.12 -10.77 24.60
N PRO A 370 -12.81 -11.21 25.83
CA PRO A 370 -11.70 -10.77 26.70
C PRO A 370 -10.35 -11.42 26.36
N ARG A 371 -10.32 -12.46 25.51
CA ARG A 371 -9.12 -13.26 25.28
C ARG A 371 -7.92 -12.45 24.80
N LEU A 372 -8.15 -11.39 24.02
CA LEU A 372 -7.09 -10.47 23.59
C LEU A 372 -6.28 -9.90 24.78
N CYS A 373 -6.98 -9.43 25.82
CA CYS A 373 -6.35 -8.86 27.01
C CYS A 373 -5.64 -9.95 27.82
N GLN A 374 -6.25 -11.13 27.91
CA GLN A 374 -5.73 -12.27 28.67
C GLN A 374 -4.45 -12.89 28.08
N GLN A 375 -4.06 -12.52 26.86
CA GLN A 375 -2.77 -12.95 26.29
C GLN A 375 -1.58 -12.31 27.01
N CYS A 376 -1.77 -11.14 27.60
CA CYS A 376 -0.73 -10.38 28.29
C CYS A 376 -1.05 -10.19 29.78
N HIS A 377 -2.32 -9.99 30.14
CA HIS A 377 -2.75 -9.81 31.53
C HIS A 377 -3.10 -11.15 32.17
N ASN A 378 -2.08 -11.79 32.74
CA ASN A 378 -2.19 -13.05 33.50
C ASN A 378 -2.03 -12.83 35.02
N GLU A 379 -2.21 -11.60 35.48
CA GLU A 379 -2.10 -11.21 36.88
C GLU A 379 -3.18 -11.87 37.75
N ASN A 380 -2.92 -11.93 39.06
CA ASN A 380 -3.90 -12.41 40.04
C ASN A 380 -5.17 -11.53 40.00
N ARG A 381 -6.34 -12.14 40.21
CA ARG A 381 -7.71 -11.57 40.19
C ARG A 381 -8.45 -11.75 38.85
N HIS A 382 -9.36 -10.82 38.52
CA HIS A 382 -10.29 -10.93 37.41
C HIS A 382 -9.66 -10.98 36.00
N PRO A 383 -8.42 -10.49 35.72
CA PRO A 383 -7.84 -10.62 34.38
C PRO A 383 -7.56 -12.07 33.98
N SER A 384 -7.02 -12.88 34.89
CA SER A 384 -6.68 -14.30 34.64
C SER A 384 -7.85 -15.27 34.86
N THR A 385 -9.03 -14.77 35.24
CA THR A 385 -10.19 -15.63 35.45
C THR A 385 -10.66 -16.24 34.13
N ALA A 386 -10.84 -17.55 34.09
CA ALA A 386 -11.47 -18.21 32.96
C ALA A 386 -12.94 -17.79 32.89
N PHE A 387 -13.37 -17.31 31.73
CA PHE A 387 -14.73 -16.91 31.46
C PHE A 387 -15.40 -17.94 30.54
N PRO A 388 -15.93 -19.06 31.08
CA PRO A 388 -16.57 -20.09 30.26
C PRO A 388 -17.88 -19.52 29.68
N GLY A 389 -17.86 -19.20 28.39
CA GLY A 389 -19.04 -18.74 27.65
C GLY A 389 -20.02 -19.88 27.37
N GLY A 390 -20.78 -20.31 28.38
CA GLY A 390 -21.84 -21.35 28.32
C GLY A 390 -21.35 -22.76 27.93
N ALA A 391 -21.77 -23.88 28.53
CA ALA A 391 -22.83 -24.22 29.47
C ALA A 391 -22.24 -24.59 30.86
N GLY A 392 -22.93 -24.21 31.94
CA GLY A 392 -22.48 -24.46 33.31
C GLY A 392 -22.84 -23.38 34.34
N GLY A 393 -23.49 -22.29 33.91
CA GLY A 393 -24.02 -21.24 34.80
C GLY A 393 -23.29 -19.91 34.68
N THR A 394 -24.05 -18.83 34.46
CA THR A 394 -23.66 -17.40 34.41
C THR A 394 -22.96 -16.84 33.13
N GLY A 395 -22.54 -17.67 32.18
CA GLY A 395 -21.70 -17.26 31.02
C GLY A 395 -22.31 -16.27 30.00
N PHE A 396 -23.60 -15.95 30.06
CA PHE A 396 -24.24 -14.94 29.21
C PHE A 396 -24.66 -13.67 29.97
N GLY A 397 -24.28 -13.52 31.25
CA GLY A 397 -24.51 -12.31 32.05
C GLY A 397 -23.23 -11.56 32.44
N ASP A 398 -22.07 -12.18 32.25
CA ASP A 398 -20.81 -11.56 32.66
C ASP A 398 -20.44 -10.39 31.72
N ARG A 399 -20.39 -9.19 32.29
CA ARG A 399 -20.02 -7.93 31.61
C ARG A 399 -18.62 -7.98 30.99
N ARG A 400 -17.77 -8.92 31.42
CA ARG A 400 -16.42 -9.16 30.89
C ARG A 400 -16.43 -10.03 29.63
N ILE A 401 -17.53 -10.71 29.31
CA ILE A 401 -17.71 -11.47 28.06
C ILE A 401 -18.60 -10.71 27.08
N LEU A 402 -19.59 -9.99 27.62
CA LEU A 402 -20.61 -9.28 26.87
C LEU A 402 -20.24 -7.83 26.58
N GLY A 403 -20.86 -7.27 25.54
CA GLY A 403 -20.72 -5.86 25.20
C GLY A 403 -19.27 -5.45 24.94
N ARG A 404 -18.77 -4.48 25.71
CA ARG A 404 -17.40 -3.96 25.62
C ARG A 404 -16.38 -4.74 26.47
N SER A 405 -16.78 -5.84 27.10
CA SER A 405 -15.86 -6.72 27.84
C SER A 405 -14.99 -5.91 28.84
N CYS A 406 -13.68 -6.16 28.88
CA CYS A 406 -12.70 -5.45 29.70
C CYS A 406 -12.72 -3.94 29.44
N ALA A 407 -12.95 -3.50 28.19
CA ALA A 407 -12.97 -2.10 27.81
C ALA A 407 -14.16 -1.31 28.39
N LEU A 408 -15.11 -1.97 29.07
CA LEU A 408 -16.15 -1.29 29.83
C LEU A 408 -15.60 -0.65 31.12
N GLY A 409 -14.67 -1.33 31.81
CA GLY A 409 -14.01 -0.82 33.00
C GLY A 409 -12.68 -0.13 32.68
N HIS A 410 -12.03 -0.54 31.59
CA HIS A 410 -10.76 -0.01 31.11
C HIS A 410 -10.99 0.72 29.79
N SER A 411 -11.62 1.89 29.80
CA SER A 411 -12.01 2.59 28.56
C SER A 411 -10.83 3.18 27.79
N ASN A 412 -9.71 3.47 28.46
CA ASN A 412 -8.57 4.20 27.91
C ASN A 412 -7.39 3.28 27.54
N ILE A 413 -7.67 2.12 26.95
CA ILE A 413 -6.67 1.09 26.53
C ILE A 413 -5.62 1.57 25.52
N HIS A 414 -5.75 2.78 24.96
CA HIS A 414 -4.76 3.36 24.07
C HIS A 414 -3.80 4.33 24.77
N GLY A 415 -4.03 4.61 26.06
CA GLY A 415 -3.27 5.55 26.86
C GLY A 415 -4.18 6.50 27.64
N SER A 416 -3.70 6.99 28.79
CA SER A 416 -4.39 7.95 29.64
C SER A 416 -3.46 9.08 30.08
N ASN A 417 -3.99 10.31 30.10
CA ASN A 417 -3.32 11.49 30.67
C ASN A 417 -3.78 11.82 32.08
N HIS A 418 -4.66 11.01 32.67
CA HIS A 418 -5.14 11.24 34.03
C HIS A 418 -4.05 10.82 35.04
N PRO A 419 -3.78 11.58 36.12
CA PRO A 419 -2.77 11.21 37.12
C PRO A 419 -2.95 9.79 37.70
N SER A 420 -4.18 9.39 37.99
CA SER A 420 -4.55 8.01 38.37
C SER A 420 -4.92 7.07 37.21
N GLY A 421 -4.42 7.34 35.99
CA GLY A 421 -4.79 6.64 34.76
C GLY A 421 -4.01 5.34 34.50
N PHE A 422 -3.15 4.90 35.42
CA PHE A 422 -2.25 3.74 35.23
C PHE A 422 -2.98 2.43 34.86
N ALA A 423 -4.24 2.27 35.31
CA ALA A 423 -5.08 1.11 35.01
C ALA A 423 -6.05 1.35 33.84
N PHE A 424 -5.92 2.45 33.09
CA PHE A 424 -6.74 2.79 31.91
C PHE A 424 -8.25 2.93 32.17
N THR A 425 -8.64 3.27 33.39
CA THR A 425 -10.05 3.41 33.80
C THR A 425 -10.63 4.81 33.58
N ARG A 426 -9.78 5.83 33.37
CA ARG A 426 -10.15 7.23 33.15
C ARG A 426 -9.03 8.03 32.51
#